data_AF-A0A1N6WQS9-F1
#
_entry.id   AF-A0A1N6WQS9-F1
#
_cell.length_a   1.000
_cell.length_b   1.000
_cell.length_c   1.000
_cell.angle_alpha   90.00
_cell.angle_beta   90.00
_cell.angle_gamma   90.00
#
_symmetry.space_group_name_H-M   'P 1'
#
loop_
_entity.id
_entity.type
_entity.pdbx_description
1 polymer ?
#
loop_
_entity_poly.entity_id
_entity_poly.type
_entity_poly.pdbx_seq_one_letter_code
_entity_poly.pdbx_strand_id
1 'polypeptide(L)'
;MPSGELARDRARTDGTTAAPRAVGAPQSGYTYLLVLFIVAGLGLLVAQTGLVWHQAAQRDREAELLVIGVEFSHALSSYVKAGADQSLPESLQQLVEDRRGPVLVRHLRRIYRDPFTGRPVWGLEKAGGRISGVYSLAQGVPIRQHDLPKELGGLTGEVKSYAEWVFRPLEAGGGTAAATAPRAGGGAAVPPSAE
;
A
#
# COMPACT_ATOMS: atom_id res chain seq x y z
N MET A 1 94.40 33.29 72.29
CA MET A 1 93.71 32.78 73.49
C MET A 1 92.66 33.81 73.90
N PRO A 2 91.40 33.47 74.24
CA PRO A 2 90.69 32.20 74.01
C PRO A 2 89.21 32.39 73.54
N SER A 3 88.55 31.25 73.30
CA SER A 3 87.11 30.99 73.54
C SER A 3 86.06 31.44 72.53
N GLY A 4 85.49 30.45 71.85
CA GLY A 4 84.25 30.53 71.09
C GLY A 4 83.85 29.17 70.52
N GLU A 5 83.88 28.14 71.37
CA GLU A 5 83.37 26.80 71.07
C GLU A 5 81.83 26.79 71.11
N LEU A 6 81.24 25.79 70.43
CA LEU A 6 79.85 25.30 70.54
C LEU A 6 78.82 25.90 69.59
N ALA A 7 78.67 25.26 68.44
CA ALA A 7 77.35 24.80 67.99
C ALA A 7 77.55 23.63 67.01
N ARG A 8 77.69 22.43 67.59
CA ARG A 8 77.34 21.22 66.86
C ARG A 8 75.83 21.20 66.78
N ASP A 9 75.27 21.20 65.58
CA ASP A 9 73.96 20.61 65.38
C ASP A 9 74.03 19.63 64.21
N ARG A 10 73.60 18.40 64.52
CA ARG A 10 73.47 17.29 63.57
C ARG A 10 72.01 17.26 63.16
N ALA A 11 71.73 17.34 61.87
CA ALA A 11 70.55 16.68 61.32
C ALA A 11 70.83 16.44 59.84
N ARG A 12 71.17 15.21 59.47
CA ARG A 12 70.21 14.14 59.16
C ARG A 12 69.82 14.26 57.68
N THR A 13 70.24 13.22 56.98
CA THR A 13 69.82 12.79 55.64
C THR A 13 68.31 12.93 55.46
N ASP A 14 67.86 13.11 54.23
CA ASP A 14 66.98 12.12 53.58
C ASP A 14 66.76 12.52 52.13
N GLY A 15 67.27 11.68 51.23
CA GLY A 15 66.94 11.73 49.82
C GLY A 15 65.45 11.45 49.65
N THR A 16 64.72 12.40 49.10
CA THR A 16 63.37 12.17 48.61
C THR A 16 63.41 12.24 47.10
N THR A 17 63.49 11.06 46.49
CA THR A 17 63.08 10.78 45.12
C THR A 17 61.65 11.29 44.94
N ALA A 18 61.49 12.41 44.24
CA ALA A 18 60.17 12.85 43.80
C ALA A 18 59.69 11.90 42.68
N ALA A 19 58.82 10.96 43.03
CA ALA A 19 58.08 10.17 42.05
C ALA A 19 57.14 11.10 41.25
N PRO A 20 57.02 10.93 39.92
CA PRO A 20 56.05 11.69 39.15
C PRO A 20 54.64 11.28 39.61
N ARG A 21 53.89 12.24 40.17
CA ARG A 21 52.45 12.07 40.39
C ARG A 21 51.79 11.92 39.02
N ALA A 22 51.24 10.74 38.75
CA ALA A 22 50.29 10.56 37.66
C ALA A 22 49.07 11.44 37.96
N VAL A 23 48.99 12.59 37.29
CA VAL A 23 47.79 13.44 37.29
C VAL A 23 46.72 12.67 36.54
N GLY A 24 45.71 12.18 37.26
CA GLY A 24 44.54 11.55 36.66
C GLY A 24 43.88 12.51 35.68
N ALA A 25 43.72 12.08 34.43
CA ALA A 25 43.03 12.86 33.42
C ALA A 25 41.59 13.16 33.87
N PRO A 26 41.10 14.40 33.76
CA PRO A 26 39.73 14.75 34.12
C PRO A 26 38.76 13.94 33.25
N GLN A 27 37.84 13.26 33.92
CA GLN A 27 36.82 12.41 33.29
C GLN A 27 36.00 13.25 32.31
N SER A 28 36.08 12.91 31.03
CA SER A 28 35.44 13.62 29.94
C SER A 28 33.95 13.25 29.84
N GLY A 29 33.14 13.78 30.75
CA GLY A 29 31.67 13.64 30.71
C GLY A 29 31.05 14.19 29.42
N TYR A 30 31.73 15.13 28.77
CA TYR A 30 31.33 15.70 27.49
C TYR A 30 31.38 14.70 26.33
N THR A 31 32.34 13.76 26.33
CA THR A 31 32.44 12.73 25.28
C THR A 31 31.22 11.81 25.32
N TYR A 32 30.70 11.50 26.51
CA TYR A 32 29.48 10.70 26.64
C TYR A 32 28.27 11.42 26.05
N LEU A 33 28.13 12.73 26.33
CA LEU A 33 27.07 13.55 25.74
C LEU A 33 27.18 13.64 24.21
N LEU A 34 28.40 13.80 23.68
CA LEU A 34 28.67 13.81 22.24
C LEU A 34 28.25 12.48 21.59
N VAL A 35 28.65 11.35 22.18
CA VAL A 35 28.28 10.01 21.69
C VAL A 35 26.77 9.81 21.75
N LEU A 36 26.11 10.24 22.83
CA LEU A 36 24.65 10.16 22.95
C LEU A 36 23.96 10.96 21.84
N PHE A 37 24.48 12.15 21.51
CA PHE A 37 23.96 13.00 20.44
C PHE A 37 24.17 12.38 19.05
N ILE A 38 25.34 11.77 18.80
CA ILE A 38 25.62 11.06 17.55
C ILE A 38 24.69 9.86 17.38
N VAL A 39 24.52 9.05 18.44
CA VAL A 39 23.61 7.89 18.43
C VAL A 39 22.16 8.33 18.23
N ALA A 40 21.73 9.40 18.91
CA ALA A 40 20.39 9.98 18.72
C ALA A 40 20.19 10.50 17.29
N GLY A 41 21.18 11.20 16.72
CA GLY A 41 21.16 11.68 15.34
C GLY A 41 21.09 10.54 14.32
N LEU A 42 21.89 9.49 14.52
CA LEU A 42 21.84 8.26 13.70
C LEU A 42 20.48 7.57 13.79
N GLY A 43 19.89 7.49 14.99
CA GLY A 43 18.54 6.97 15.19
C GLY A 43 17.48 7.77 14.41
N LEU A 44 17.57 9.10 14.45
CA LEU A 44 16.66 9.99 13.72
C LEU A 44 16.80 9.83 12.19
N LEU A 45 18.02 9.68 11.69
CA LEU A 45 18.30 9.47 10.26
C LEU A 45 17.66 8.17 9.74
N VAL A 46 17.77 7.07 10.48
CA VAL A 46 17.19 5.77 10.11
C VAL A 46 15.65 5.79 10.19
N ALA A 47 15.07 6.54 11.12
CA ALA A 47 13.62 6.64 11.28
C ALA A 47 12.91 7.27 10.05
N GLN A 48 13.59 8.15 9.32
CA GLN A 48 13.01 8.80 8.13
C GLN A 48 12.82 7.83 6.94
N THR A 49 13.61 6.75 6.85
CA THR A 49 13.52 5.79 5.74
C THR A 49 12.36 4.80 5.82
N GLY A 50 11.70 4.64 6.97
CA GLY A 50 10.63 3.64 7.15
C GLY A 50 9.31 3.98 6.45
N LEU A 51 9.01 5.27 6.26
CA LEU A 51 7.73 5.72 5.70
C LEU A 51 7.63 5.49 4.18
N VAL A 52 8.76 5.53 3.48
CA VAL A 52 8.82 5.33 2.02
C VAL A 52 8.40 3.90 1.64
N TRP A 53 8.65 2.93 2.52
CA TRP A 53 8.41 1.52 2.24
C TRP A 53 6.92 1.18 2.22
N HIS A 54 6.11 1.82 3.06
CA HIS A 54 4.68 1.55 3.08
C HIS A 54 4.01 2.04 1.78
N GLN A 55 4.44 3.20 1.27
CA GLN A 55 3.91 3.74 0.00
C GLN A 55 4.37 2.92 -1.20
N ALA A 56 5.63 2.47 -1.21
CA ALA A 56 6.14 1.58 -2.26
C ALA A 56 5.36 0.26 -2.29
N ALA A 57 5.20 -0.40 -1.14
CA ALA A 57 4.46 -1.66 -1.05
C ALA A 57 2.98 -1.51 -1.44
N GLN A 58 2.35 -0.36 -1.16
CA GLN A 58 0.99 -0.11 -1.61
C GLN A 58 0.92 0.02 -3.14
N ARG A 59 1.84 0.76 -3.75
CA ARG A 59 1.91 0.89 -5.22
C ARG A 59 2.11 -0.45 -5.92
N ASP A 60 2.93 -1.32 -5.36
CA ASP A 60 3.16 -2.66 -5.90
C ASP A 60 1.88 -3.50 -5.87
N ARG A 61 1.15 -3.49 -4.74
CA ARG A 61 -0.15 -4.18 -4.61
C ARG A 61 -1.21 -3.63 -5.55
N GLU A 62 -1.25 -2.31 -5.74
CA GLU A 62 -2.15 -1.67 -6.71
C GLU A 62 -1.85 -2.10 -8.14
N ALA A 63 -0.57 -2.12 -8.53
CA ALA A 63 -0.16 -2.56 -9.85
C ALA A 63 -0.54 -4.03 -10.08
N GLU A 64 -0.32 -4.90 -9.09
CA GLU A 64 -0.73 -6.31 -9.16
C GLU A 64 -2.26 -6.45 -9.29
N LEU A 65 -3.04 -5.65 -8.55
CA LEU A 65 -4.50 -5.65 -8.66
C LEU A 65 -4.95 -5.28 -10.07
N LEU A 66 -4.35 -4.24 -10.67
CA LEU A 66 -4.68 -3.82 -12.04
C LEU A 66 -4.35 -4.93 -13.06
N VAL A 67 -3.19 -5.57 -12.94
CA VAL A 67 -2.80 -6.69 -13.81
C VAL A 67 -3.79 -7.84 -13.70
N ILE A 68 -4.14 -8.23 -12.47
CA ILE A 68 -5.14 -9.29 -12.23
C ILE A 68 -6.52 -8.89 -12.79
N GLY A 69 -6.92 -7.63 -12.61
CA GLY A 69 -8.20 -7.12 -13.10
C GLY A 69 -8.29 -7.11 -14.64
N VAL A 70 -7.20 -6.77 -15.33
CA VAL A 70 -7.10 -6.87 -16.80
C VAL A 70 -7.17 -8.33 -17.26
N GLU A 71 -6.55 -9.26 -16.53
CA GLU A 71 -6.67 -10.69 -16.83
C GLU A 71 -8.13 -11.17 -16.68
N PHE A 72 -8.86 -10.67 -15.67
CA PHE A 72 -10.28 -10.97 -15.50
C PHE A 72 -11.13 -10.42 -16.65
N SER A 73 -10.98 -9.16 -17.02
CA SER A 73 -11.75 -8.58 -18.13
C SER A 73 -11.47 -9.29 -19.47
N HIS A 74 -10.22 -9.70 -19.69
CA HIS A 74 -9.84 -10.49 -20.86
C HIS A 74 -10.49 -11.89 -20.82
N ALA A 75 -10.50 -12.54 -19.66
CA ALA A 75 -11.19 -13.83 -19.47
C ALA A 75 -12.71 -13.70 -19.72
N LEU A 76 -13.35 -12.64 -19.20
CA LEU A 76 -14.77 -12.37 -19.47
C LEU A 76 -15.01 -12.13 -20.96
N SER A 77 -14.16 -11.36 -21.61
CA SER A 77 -14.26 -11.08 -23.05
C SER A 77 -14.06 -12.36 -23.89
N SER A 78 -13.13 -13.22 -23.49
CA SER A 78 -12.87 -14.51 -24.13
C SER A 78 -14.05 -15.48 -23.95
N TYR A 79 -14.68 -15.48 -22.77
CA TYR A 79 -15.86 -16.29 -22.47
C TYR A 79 -17.06 -15.90 -23.34
N VAL A 80 -17.34 -14.59 -23.44
CA VAL A 80 -18.43 -14.08 -24.29
C VAL A 80 -18.18 -14.44 -25.76
N LYS A 81 -16.92 -14.39 -26.23
CA LYS A 81 -16.55 -14.74 -27.61
C LYS A 81 -16.62 -16.24 -27.91
N ALA A 82 -16.39 -17.10 -26.91
CA ALA A 82 -16.44 -18.55 -27.07
C ALA A 82 -17.87 -19.12 -27.06
N GLY A 83 -18.80 -18.46 -26.36
CA GLY A 83 -20.21 -18.85 -26.32
C GLY A 83 -21.00 -18.33 -27.52
N ALA A 84 -21.85 -19.19 -28.11
CA ALA A 84 -22.74 -18.81 -29.21
C ALA A 84 -23.76 -17.71 -28.80
N ASP A 85 -24.20 -17.72 -27.55
CA ASP A 85 -25.22 -16.79 -27.04
C ASP A 85 -24.67 -15.46 -26.51
N GLN A 86 -23.35 -15.21 -26.63
CA GLN A 86 -22.66 -14.05 -26.07
C GLN A 86 -23.04 -13.75 -24.60
N SER A 87 -23.39 -14.79 -23.84
CA SER A 87 -23.88 -14.66 -22.49
C SER A 87 -22.73 -14.54 -21.51
N LEU A 88 -22.86 -13.62 -20.54
CA LEU A 88 -21.91 -13.49 -19.45
C LEU A 88 -22.03 -14.66 -18.46
N PRO A 89 -20.94 -15.00 -17.74
CA PRO A 89 -20.94 -16.10 -16.78
C PRO A 89 -21.78 -15.76 -15.53
N GLU A 90 -22.33 -16.79 -14.89
CA GLU A 90 -23.08 -16.65 -13.63
C GLU A 90 -22.16 -16.69 -12.40
N SER A 91 -21.00 -17.34 -12.54
CA SER A 91 -19.99 -17.51 -11.49
C SER A 91 -18.57 -17.39 -12.05
N LEU A 92 -17.62 -16.98 -11.20
CA LEU A 92 -16.21 -16.91 -11.60
C LEU A 92 -15.64 -18.29 -11.94
N GLN A 93 -16.22 -19.36 -11.39
CA GLN A 93 -15.81 -20.74 -11.66
C GLN A 93 -16.03 -21.11 -13.13
N GLN A 94 -17.05 -20.55 -13.79
CA GLN A 94 -17.29 -20.76 -15.23
C GLN A 94 -16.18 -20.16 -16.11
N LEU A 95 -15.43 -19.17 -15.62
CA LEU A 95 -14.27 -18.63 -16.35
C LEU A 95 -13.07 -19.60 -16.30
N VAL A 96 -12.93 -20.35 -15.21
CA VAL A 96 -11.83 -21.32 -15.05
C VAL A 96 -12.13 -22.59 -15.83
N GLU A 97 -13.39 -23.05 -15.78
CA GLU A 97 -13.81 -24.29 -16.40
C GLU A 97 -15.14 -24.09 -17.14
N ASP A 98 -15.05 -23.78 -18.43
CA ASP A 98 -16.22 -23.69 -19.30
C ASP A 98 -16.53 -25.07 -19.91
N ARG A 99 -17.66 -25.64 -19.48
CA ARG A 99 -18.21 -26.94 -19.94
C ARG A 99 -19.39 -26.80 -20.89
N ARG A 100 -19.65 -25.61 -21.43
CA ARG A 100 -20.77 -25.38 -22.37
C ARG A 100 -20.50 -25.97 -23.75
N GLY A 101 -19.23 -26.12 -24.12
CA GLY A 101 -18.81 -26.71 -25.38
C GLY A 101 -18.49 -28.21 -25.29
N PRO A 102 -18.34 -28.89 -26.44
CA PRO A 102 -17.87 -30.28 -26.51
C PRO A 102 -16.41 -30.45 -26.05
N VAL A 103 -15.65 -29.35 -26.04
CA VAL A 103 -14.28 -29.28 -25.54
C VAL A 103 -14.25 -28.33 -24.35
N LEU A 104 -13.60 -28.75 -23.27
CA LEU A 104 -13.40 -27.92 -22.08
C LEU A 104 -12.50 -26.74 -22.40
N VAL A 105 -13.01 -25.51 -22.29
CA VAL A 105 -12.22 -24.28 -22.49
C VAL A 105 -11.91 -23.64 -21.14
N ARG A 106 -10.67 -23.21 -20.95
CA ARG A 106 -10.24 -22.49 -19.74
C ARG A 106 -9.87 -21.06 -20.12
N HIS A 107 -10.72 -20.11 -19.75
CA HIS A 107 -10.48 -18.69 -20.01
C HIS A 107 -9.59 -18.05 -18.94
N LEU A 108 -9.60 -18.62 -17.73
CA LEU A 108 -8.78 -18.19 -16.61
C LEU A 108 -7.98 -19.37 -16.05
N ARG A 109 -6.66 -19.19 -15.85
CA ARG A 109 -5.79 -20.27 -15.33
C ARG A 109 -6.18 -20.72 -13.92
N ARG A 110 -6.55 -19.77 -13.07
CA ARG A 110 -6.96 -19.96 -11.67
C ARG A 110 -7.65 -18.70 -11.17
N ILE A 111 -8.47 -18.83 -10.12
CA ILE A 111 -9.00 -17.67 -9.41
C ILE A 111 -7.84 -17.03 -8.64
N TYR A 112 -7.42 -15.85 -9.07
CA TYR A 112 -6.35 -15.10 -8.42
C TYR A 112 -6.79 -14.63 -7.03
N ARG A 113 -5.83 -14.51 -6.12
CA ARG A 113 -6.04 -13.92 -4.79
C ARG A 113 -5.96 -12.41 -4.93
N ASP A 114 -6.83 -11.71 -4.22
CA ASP A 114 -6.75 -10.25 -4.13
C ASP A 114 -5.49 -9.86 -3.33
N PRO A 115 -4.60 -9.00 -3.87
CA PRO A 115 -3.33 -8.63 -3.23
C PRO A 115 -3.51 -7.86 -1.92
N PHE A 116 -4.69 -7.30 -1.66
CA PHE A 116 -4.99 -6.60 -0.41
C PHE A 116 -5.55 -7.52 0.67
N THR A 117 -6.53 -8.36 0.33
CA THR A 117 -7.17 -9.26 1.30
C THR A 117 -6.46 -10.61 1.42
N GLY A 118 -5.61 -10.98 0.46
CA GLY A 118 -4.93 -12.27 0.36
C GLY A 118 -5.87 -13.44 0.07
N ARG A 119 -7.15 -13.18 -0.22
CA ARG A 119 -8.19 -14.20 -0.42
C ARG A 119 -8.60 -14.27 -1.88
N PRO A 120 -9.00 -15.44 -2.39
CA PRO A 120 -9.57 -15.57 -3.74
C PRO A 120 -11.05 -15.16 -3.77
N VAL A 121 -11.41 -14.09 -3.07
CA VAL A 121 -12.79 -13.61 -2.93
C VAL A 121 -12.85 -12.21 -3.55
N TRP A 122 -13.67 -12.07 -4.58
CA TRP A 122 -13.84 -10.84 -5.34
C TRP A 122 -15.29 -10.38 -5.27
N GLY A 123 -15.49 -9.05 -5.33
CA GLY A 123 -16.79 -8.45 -5.53
C GLY A 123 -17.27 -8.67 -6.97
N LEU A 124 -18.55 -8.98 -7.14
CA LEU A 124 -19.15 -9.27 -8.43
C LEU A 124 -20.27 -8.28 -8.70
N GLU A 125 -20.14 -7.51 -9.76
CA GLU A 125 -21.23 -6.71 -10.30
C GLU A 125 -22.08 -7.63 -11.18
N LYS A 126 -23.37 -7.78 -10.84
CA LYS A 126 -24.30 -8.61 -11.60
C LYS A 126 -25.33 -7.75 -12.31
N ALA A 127 -25.46 -7.93 -13.62
CA ALA A 127 -26.53 -7.37 -14.44
C ALA A 127 -27.44 -8.50 -14.92
N GLY A 128 -28.72 -8.48 -14.53
CA GLY A 128 -29.68 -9.52 -14.93
C GLY A 128 -29.30 -10.94 -14.49
N GLY A 129 -28.63 -11.07 -13.33
CA GLY A 129 -28.19 -12.36 -12.78
C GLY A 129 -26.83 -12.87 -13.31
N ARG A 130 -26.25 -12.22 -14.32
CA ARG A 130 -24.93 -12.55 -14.89
C ARG A 130 -23.87 -11.56 -14.43
N ILE A 131 -22.63 -12.00 -14.30
CA ILE A 131 -21.50 -11.17 -13.83
C ILE A 131 -21.08 -10.22 -14.96
N SER A 132 -21.42 -8.94 -14.84
CA SER A 132 -21.02 -7.86 -15.77
C SER A 132 -19.68 -7.24 -15.45
N GLY A 133 -19.24 -7.34 -14.20
CA GLY A 133 -17.96 -6.80 -13.76
C GLY A 133 -17.44 -7.46 -12.50
N VAL A 134 -16.14 -7.32 -12.29
CA VAL A 134 -15.44 -7.82 -11.11
C VAL A 134 -14.73 -6.65 -10.45
N TYR A 135 -14.78 -6.55 -9.13
CA TYR A 135 -14.10 -5.52 -8.36
C TYR A 135 -13.47 -6.10 -7.08
N SER A 136 -12.50 -5.41 -6.51
CA SER A 136 -11.86 -5.85 -5.26
C SER A 136 -12.66 -5.42 -4.03
N LEU A 137 -12.69 -6.28 -3.00
CA LEU A 137 -13.31 -5.97 -1.69
C LEU A 137 -12.37 -5.20 -0.76
N ALA A 138 -11.16 -4.88 -1.23
CA ALA A 138 -10.19 -4.11 -0.49
C ALA A 138 -10.74 -2.74 -0.06
N GLN A 139 -10.50 -2.38 1.20
CA GLN A 139 -10.81 -1.05 1.71
C GLN A 139 -9.56 -0.18 1.60
N GLY A 140 -9.67 0.97 0.96
CA GLY A 140 -8.58 1.94 0.83
C GLY A 140 -8.75 2.84 -0.38
N VAL A 141 -8.12 4.01 -0.32
CA VAL A 141 -8.10 4.97 -1.41
C VAL A 141 -6.96 4.57 -2.37
N PRO A 142 -7.25 4.33 -3.65
CA PRO A 142 -6.22 4.06 -4.65
C PRO A 142 -5.29 5.26 -4.84
N ILE A 143 -3.98 5.01 -4.90
CA ILE A 143 -2.98 6.03 -5.22
C ILE A 143 -3.04 6.36 -6.72
N ARG A 144 -3.27 5.36 -7.58
CA ARG A 144 -3.36 5.58 -9.04
C ARG A 144 -4.74 6.05 -9.47
N GLN A 145 -4.90 7.35 -9.75
CA GLN A 145 -6.16 7.92 -10.26
C GLN A 145 -6.14 8.22 -11.76
N HIS A 146 -4.96 8.27 -12.37
CA HIS A 146 -4.78 8.54 -13.80
C HIS A 146 -4.19 7.32 -14.52
N ASP A 147 -4.30 7.29 -15.86
CA ASP A 147 -3.77 6.22 -16.72
C ASP A 147 -4.30 4.83 -16.33
N LEU A 148 -5.61 4.77 -16.07
CA LEU A 148 -6.29 3.52 -15.73
C LEU A 148 -6.49 2.67 -17.00
N PRO A 149 -6.42 1.34 -16.87
CA PRO A 149 -6.73 0.42 -17.96
C PRO A 149 -8.11 0.70 -18.57
N LYS A 150 -8.25 0.51 -19.89
CA LYS A 150 -9.51 0.73 -20.64
C LYS A 150 -10.64 -0.18 -20.12
N GLU A 151 -10.25 -1.31 -19.55
CA GLU A 151 -11.08 -2.34 -18.93
C GLU A 151 -11.91 -1.82 -17.75
N LEU A 152 -11.48 -0.72 -17.10
CA LEU A 152 -12.27 -0.04 -16.06
C LEU A 152 -13.32 0.93 -16.63
N GLY A 153 -13.40 1.09 -17.96
CA GLY A 153 -14.43 1.91 -18.60
C GLY A 153 -14.21 3.42 -18.47
N GLY A 154 -12.96 3.88 -18.37
CA GLY A 154 -12.65 5.31 -18.39
C GLY A 154 -13.12 6.06 -17.14
N LEU A 155 -12.95 5.46 -15.96
CA LEU A 155 -13.16 6.13 -14.68
C LEU A 155 -12.48 7.50 -14.69
N THR A 156 -13.30 8.55 -14.67
CA THR A 156 -12.85 9.94 -14.73
C THR A 156 -13.29 10.61 -13.44
N GLY A 157 -12.37 10.73 -12.47
CA GLY A 157 -12.66 11.33 -11.17
C GLY A 157 -11.85 10.73 -10.04
N GLU A 158 -11.99 11.34 -8.86
CA GLU A 158 -11.36 10.87 -7.63
C GLU A 158 -12.08 9.61 -7.12
N VAL A 159 -11.42 8.47 -7.25
CA VAL A 159 -11.92 7.19 -6.77
C VAL A 159 -11.58 7.05 -5.28
N LYS A 160 -12.59 6.78 -4.44
CA LYS A 160 -12.41 6.72 -2.99
C LYS A 160 -12.19 5.29 -2.48
N SER A 161 -12.51 4.29 -3.29
CA SER A 161 -12.37 2.88 -2.92
C SER A 161 -11.96 1.99 -4.10
N TYR A 162 -11.17 0.95 -3.82
CA TYR A 162 -10.91 -0.14 -4.78
C TYR A 162 -12.18 -0.87 -5.24
N ALA A 163 -13.28 -0.75 -4.51
CA ALA A 163 -14.57 -1.31 -4.91
C ALA A 163 -15.19 -0.60 -6.13
N GLU A 164 -14.79 0.65 -6.40
CA GLU A 164 -15.24 1.40 -7.58
C GLU A 164 -14.47 0.99 -8.84
N TRP A 165 -13.34 0.27 -8.69
CA TRP A 165 -12.61 -0.30 -9.81
C TRP A 165 -13.29 -1.57 -10.30
N VAL A 166 -14.30 -1.36 -11.14
CA VAL A 166 -15.07 -2.44 -11.75
C VAL A 166 -14.48 -2.77 -13.12
N PHE A 167 -13.86 -3.95 -13.22
CA PHE A 167 -13.30 -4.48 -14.46
C PHE A 167 -14.42 -5.12 -15.28
N ARG A 168 -14.67 -4.58 -16.48
CA ARG A 168 -15.72 -5.04 -17.39
C ARG A 168 -15.12 -5.62 -18.68
N PRO A 169 -15.81 -6.52 -19.38
CA PRO A 169 -15.38 -7.01 -20.69
C PRO A 169 -15.34 -5.86 -21.71
N LEU A 170 -14.27 -5.80 -22.51
CA LEU A 170 -14.01 -4.73 -23.48
C LEU A 170 -15.09 -4.62 -24.58
N GLU A 171 -15.76 -5.73 -24.91
CA GLU A 171 -16.63 -5.83 -26.10
C GLU A 171 -18.13 -5.95 -25.77
N ALA A 172 -18.53 -6.19 -24.51
CA ALA A 172 -19.94 -6.52 -24.20
C ALA A 172 -20.75 -5.39 -23.53
N GLY A 173 -20.14 -4.23 -23.25
CA GLY A 173 -20.81 -3.16 -22.49
C GLY A 173 -20.19 -1.78 -22.60
N GLY A 174 -19.46 -1.52 -23.70
CA GLY A 174 -18.91 -0.20 -24.00
C GLY A 174 -20.00 0.83 -24.32
N GLY A 175 -20.65 1.36 -23.29
CA GLY A 175 -21.46 2.57 -23.36
C GLY A 175 -22.92 2.41 -22.99
N THR A 176 -23.24 2.42 -21.69
CA THR A 176 -24.47 3.06 -21.12
C THR A 176 -24.48 3.04 -19.58
N ALA A 177 -23.36 3.33 -18.92
CA ALA A 177 -23.34 3.65 -17.47
C ALA A 177 -22.99 5.12 -17.20
N ALA A 178 -23.13 5.99 -18.20
CA ALA A 178 -22.99 7.44 -18.08
C ALA A 178 -24.33 8.13 -18.43
N ALA A 179 -25.40 7.80 -17.70
CA ALA A 179 -26.61 8.63 -17.61
C ALA A 179 -27.56 8.07 -16.52
N THR A 180 -27.21 8.28 -15.26
CA THR A 180 -28.24 8.40 -14.21
C THR A 180 -28.05 9.76 -13.55
N ALA A 181 -28.28 10.80 -14.34
CA ALA A 181 -28.79 12.05 -13.79
C ALA A 181 -30.24 11.77 -13.34
N PRO A 182 -30.67 12.25 -12.16
CA PRO A 182 -32.04 12.06 -11.72
C PRO A 182 -32.94 12.84 -12.69
N ARG A 183 -33.82 12.12 -13.39
CA ARG A 183 -34.89 12.72 -14.17
C ARG A 183 -35.83 13.42 -13.19
N ALA A 184 -35.56 14.70 -12.93
CA ALA A 184 -36.50 15.60 -12.30
C ALA A 184 -37.79 15.54 -13.13
N GLY A 185 -38.82 14.94 -12.54
CA GLY A 185 -40.13 14.81 -13.14
C GLY A 185 -40.75 16.19 -13.35
N GLY A 186 -40.66 16.69 -14.57
CA GLY A 186 -41.60 17.64 -15.11
C GLY A 186 -42.90 16.90 -15.41
N GLY A 187 -43.85 16.98 -14.48
CA GLY A 187 -45.21 16.44 -14.62
C GLY A 187 -46.18 17.47 -14.05
N ALA A 188 -46.74 18.26 -14.96
CA ALA A 188 -47.63 19.36 -14.66
C ALA A 188 -48.97 18.89 -14.06
N ALA A 189 -49.53 19.78 -13.24
CA ALA A 189 -50.84 19.78 -12.62
C ALA A 189 -52.01 19.25 -13.46
N VAL A 190 -52.92 18.51 -12.80
CA VAL A 190 -54.37 18.57 -13.02
C VAL A 190 -55.06 18.40 -11.65
N PRO A 191 -55.92 19.33 -11.18
CA PRO A 191 -56.68 19.20 -9.93
C PRO A 191 -57.92 18.29 -10.08
N PRO A 192 -58.40 17.65 -9.00
CA PRO A 192 -59.60 16.82 -9.04
C PRO A 192 -60.88 17.67 -9.05
N SER A 193 -61.73 17.43 -10.05
CA SER A 193 -63.13 17.88 -10.06
C SER A 193 -63.97 17.03 -9.10
N ALA A 194 -64.93 17.71 -8.48
CA ALA A 194 -65.88 17.19 -7.51
C ALA A 194 -66.91 16.25 -8.12
N GLU A 195 -67.37 15.30 -7.31
CA GLU A 195 -68.78 14.89 -7.20
C GLU A 195 -69.08 14.53 -5.74
#